data_AF-A0AAU9AP10-F1
#
_entry.id   AF-A0AAU9AP10-F1
#
_cell.length_a   1.000
_cell.length_b   1.000
_cell.length_c   1.000
_cell.angle_alpha   90.00
_cell.angle_beta   90.00
_cell.angle_gamma   90.00
#
_symmetry.space_group_name_H-M   'P 1'
#
loop_
_entity.id
_entity.type
_entity.pdbx_description
1 polymer ?
#
loop_
_entity_poly.entity_id
_entity_poly.type
_entity_poly.pdbx_seq_one_letter_code
_entity_poly.pdbx_strand_id
1 'polypeptide(L)'
;MRCRRSASRLGGAFAGLMACASLCAAPAAFACEPADAALSGRYVSAAADSAASSDKSLQLNKDGSFRLLGVPVQGADFSGCWQRSDDIVVLVEGAAIDGEGIKRALPEPLTQADLKAVRTDGIDTLEQAVDAGLLPLGRQWANQLRRAGETVRVSVYEPRVGLAVGDAKGMLRLADGTVIEQAPTPGEDGQFEFASLPARAVVTAIGVRFPEQPDQPRWLTVSDPTKRLYLIEFDARALGAVQGGFITLSRRADGSLTSDFPDATRFKRAP
;
A
#
# COMPACT_ATOMS: atom_id res chain seq x y z
N MET A 1 -27.88 -48.89 -57.51
CA MET A 1 -29.31 -48.53 -57.67
C MET A 1 -29.50 -47.07 -57.27
N ARG A 2 -30.13 -46.33 -58.19
CA ARG A 2 -30.85 -45.03 -58.15
C ARG A 2 -30.82 -44.11 -56.91
N CYS A 3 -30.56 -42.85 -57.24
CA CYS A 3 -30.86 -41.57 -56.60
C CYS A 3 -32.14 -41.48 -55.75
N ARG A 4 -32.09 -40.63 -54.70
CA ARG A 4 -33.03 -39.50 -54.56
C ARG A 4 -32.44 -38.37 -53.71
N ARG A 5 -32.36 -37.18 -54.32
CA ARG A 5 -32.28 -35.87 -53.64
C ARG A 5 -33.69 -35.46 -53.21
N SER A 6 -33.80 -34.76 -52.08
CA SER A 6 -34.79 -33.69 -51.85
C SER A 6 -34.19 -32.64 -50.91
N ALA A 7 -34.12 -31.41 -51.42
CA ALA A 7 -33.92 -30.15 -50.68
C ALA A 7 -35.07 -29.93 -49.69
N SER A 8 -34.96 -29.21 -48.56
CA SER A 8 -34.83 -27.76 -48.33
C SER A 8 -35.13 -27.55 -46.81
N ARG A 9 -34.79 -26.51 -46.04
CA ARG A 9 -34.23 -25.15 -46.20
C ARG A 9 -33.85 -24.66 -44.78
N LEU A 10 -32.79 -23.86 -44.69
CA LEU A 10 -32.57 -22.67 -43.84
C LEU A 10 -32.97 -22.65 -42.35
N GLY A 11 -31.98 -22.27 -41.52
CA GLY A 11 -32.20 -21.33 -40.42
C GLY A 11 -31.31 -21.58 -39.20
N GLY A 12 -30.35 -20.68 -38.93
CA GLY A 12 -29.75 -20.55 -37.60
C GLY A 12 -28.23 -20.44 -37.60
N ALA A 13 -27.72 -19.22 -37.74
CA ALA A 13 -26.34 -18.87 -37.51
C ALA A 13 -25.95 -19.11 -36.04
N PHE A 14 -24.94 -19.96 -35.79
CA PHE A 14 -24.17 -19.93 -34.55
C PHE A 14 -22.87 -19.15 -34.79
N ALA A 15 -23.02 -17.83 -34.82
CA ALA A 15 -21.96 -16.92 -34.40
C ALA A 15 -22.04 -16.85 -32.87
N GLY A 16 -21.00 -17.30 -32.16
CA GLY A 16 -21.04 -17.35 -30.71
C GLY A 16 -19.67 -17.57 -30.07
N LEU A 17 -19.08 -16.46 -29.64
CA LEU A 17 -18.21 -16.33 -28.47
C LEU A 17 -16.82 -16.99 -28.53
N MET A 18 -15.88 -16.31 -29.21
CA MET A 18 -14.52 -16.14 -28.68
C MET A 18 -14.35 -14.68 -28.30
N ALA A 19 -15.04 -14.28 -27.23
CA ALA A 19 -14.72 -13.05 -26.52
C ALA A 19 -13.52 -13.37 -25.62
N CYS A 20 -12.34 -12.90 -26.03
CA CYS A 20 -11.19 -12.73 -25.15
C CYS A 20 -11.65 -11.93 -23.93
N ALA A 21 -11.95 -12.63 -22.83
CA ALA A 21 -12.10 -12.00 -21.54
C ALA A 21 -10.69 -11.59 -21.09
N SER A 22 -10.37 -10.35 -21.42
CA SER A 22 -9.32 -9.54 -20.82
C SER A 22 -9.28 -9.83 -19.32
N LEU A 23 -8.25 -10.56 -18.88
CA LEU A 23 -7.82 -10.55 -17.49
C LEU A 23 -7.30 -9.13 -17.22
N CYS A 24 -8.22 -8.22 -16.94
CA CYS A 24 -7.90 -7.04 -16.16
C CYS A 24 -7.42 -7.57 -14.81
N ALA A 25 -6.12 -7.77 -14.67
CA ALA A 25 -5.51 -7.80 -13.35
C ALA A 25 -5.78 -6.42 -12.76
N ALA A 26 -6.83 -6.35 -11.93
CA ALA A 26 -7.01 -5.25 -11.01
C ALA A 26 -5.70 -5.07 -10.23
N PRO A 27 -5.38 -3.86 -9.76
CA PRO A 27 -4.35 -3.75 -8.73
C PRO A 27 -4.71 -4.73 -7.62
N ALA A 28 -3.73 -5.24 -6.88
CA ALA A 28 -3.99 -5.82 -5.58
C ALA A 28 -4.52 -4.72 -4.64
N ALA A 29 -5.67 -4.15 -4.98
CA ALA A 29 -6.63 -3.62 -4.05
C ALA A 29 -6.77 -4.73 -3.02
N PHE A 30 -6.49 -4.40 -1.77
CA PHE A 30 -7.02 -5.06 -0.60
C PHE A 30 -8.02 -6.15 -0.99
N ALA A 31 -7.62 -7.42 -0.91
CA ALA A 31 -8.55 -8.54 -1.04
C ALA A 31 -9.42 -8.58 0.23
N CYS A 32 -10.01 -7.44 0.56
CA CYS A 32 -10.91 -7.25 1.65
C CYS A 32 -12.27 -7.49 1.04
N GLU A 33 -12.93 -8.53 1.50
CA GLU A 33 -14.35 -8.68 1.23
C GLU A 33 -15.01 -7.45 1.86
N PRO A 34 -15.51 -6.48 1.06
CA PRO A 34 -16.18 -5.34 1.64
C PRO A 34 -17.36 -5.89 2.44
N ALA A 35 -17.59 -5.36 3.64
CA ALA A 35 -18.82 -5.66 4.35
C ALA A 35 -20.02 -5.03 3.59
N ASP A 36 -21.01 -4.49 4.29
CA ASP A 36 -22.17 -3.90 3.61
C ASP A 36 -21.81 -2.58 2.89
N ALA A 37 -21.61 -2.62 1.57
CA ALA A 37 -21.30 -1.44 0.75
C ALA A 37 -22.28 -0.26 0.96
N ALA A 38 -23.49 -0.50 1.47
CA ALA A 38 -24.43 0.56 1.86
C ALA A 38 -23.94 1.41 3.04
N LEU A 39 -22.98 0.92 3.84
CA LEU A 39 -22.29 1.63 4.91
C LEU A 39 -21.15 2.53 4.40
N SER A 40 -20.76 2.43 3.13
CA SER A 40 -19.78 3.36 2.56
C SER A 40 -20.25 4.81 2.66
N GLY A 41 -19.31 5.71 2.94
CA GLY A 41 -19.56 7.14 3.12
C GLY A 41 -18.65 7.77 4.15
N ARG A 42 -18.75 9.10 4.23
CA ARG A 42 -18.05 9.89 5.23
C ARG A 42 -18.92 10.03 6.47
N TYR A 43 -18.32 9.86 7.63
CA TYR A 43 -18.94 10.03 8.93
C TYR A 43 -18.15 11.03 9.76
N VAL A 44 -18.86 11.85 10.51
CA VAL A 44 -18.30 12.83 11.45
C VAL A 44 -18.61 12.40 12.88
N SER A 45 -17.68 12.64 13.79
CA SER A 45 -17.90 12.38 15.20
C SER A 45 -19.08 13.22 15.72
N ALA A 46 -19.98 12.57 16.44
CA ALA A 46 -21.15 13.14 17.08
C ALA A 46 -20.94 13.37 18.58
N ALA A 47 -19.69 13.31 19.07
CA ALA A 47 -19.41 13.45 20.49
C ALA A 47 -19.82 14.86 20.95
N ALA A 48 -20.78 14.86 21.88
CA ALA A 48 -21.46 16.01 22.43
C ALA A 48 -20.46 17.03 23.01
N ASP A 49 -20.64 18.29 22.64
CA ASP A 49 -20.28 19.48 23.41
C ASP A 49 -18.80 19.77 23.73
N SER A 50 -17.83 19.25 22.98
CA SER A 50 -16.46 19.78 23.05
C SER A 50 -15.88 20.08 21.66
N ALA A 51 -15.29 21.27 21.51
CA ALA A 51 -14.58 21.68 20.30
C ALA A 51 -13.41 20.73 19.92
N ALA A 52 -13.05 19.79 20.80
CA ALA A 52 -12.06 18.73 20.54
C ALA A 52 -12.61 17.56 19.71
N SER A 53 -13.93 17.47 19.49
CA SER A 53 -14.56 16.37 18.76
C SER A 53 -14.85 16.62 17.28
N SER A 54 -14.79 17.88 16.82
CA SER A 54 -15.14 18.28 15.44
C SER A 54 -14.18 17.76 14.37
N ASP A 55 -12.97 17.37 14.78
CA ASP A 55 -11.89 17.02 13.84
C ASP A 55 -11.82 15.51 13.59
N LYS A 56 -12.61 14.71 14.33
CA LYS A 56 -12.66 13.25 14.22
C LYS A 56 -13.63 12.84 13.10
N SER A 57 -13.13 12.16 12.07
CA SER A 57 -13.97 11.65 10.99
C SER A 57 -13.57 10.25 10.53
N LEU A 58 -14.55 9.46 10.10
CA LEU A 58 -14.38 8.11 9.58
C LEU A 58 -14.90 8.06 8.14
N GLN A 59 -14.06 7.67 7.19
CA GLN A 59 -14.40 7.39 5.81
C GLN A 59 -14.42 5.88 5.59
N LEU A 60 -15.55 5.33 5.19
CA LEU A 60 -15.68 3.94 4.74
C LEU A 60 -15.83 3.91 3.21
N ASN A 61 -14.96 3.19 2.52
CA ASN A 61 -14.98 3.10 1.05
C ASN A 61 -15.64 1.80 0.59
N LYS A 62 -16.21 1.82 -0.62
CA LYS A 62 -16.92 0.68 -1.22
C LYS A 62 -16.01 -0.51 -1.52
N ASP A 63 -14.71 -0.27 -1.64
CA ASP A 63 -13.68 -1.28 -1.87
C ASP A 63 -13.24 -1.98 -0.58
N GLY A 64 -13.91 -1.71 0.56
CA GLY A 64 -13.57 -2.34 1.83
C GLY A 64 -12.45 -1.63 2.60
N SER A 65 -11.91 -0.52 2.10
CA SER A 65 -10.94 0.31 2.84
C SER A 65 -11.62 1.33 3.76
N PHE A 66 -10.94 1.71 4.85
CA PHE A 66 -11.37 2.82 5.72
C PHE A 66 -10.25 3.83 5.98
N ARG A 67 -10.62 5.04 6.41
CA ARG A 67 -9.73 6.05 7.00
C ARG A 67 -10.40 6.70 8.21
N LEU A 68 -9.73 6.73 9.35
CA LEU A 68 -10.19 7.34 10.60
C LEU A 68 -9.21 8.45 10.99
N LEU A 69 -9.70 9.67 11.20
CA LEU A 69 -8.89 10.84 11.53
C LEU A 69 -9.06 11.18 13.02
N GLY A 70 -7.98 11.53 13.71
CA GLY A 70 -8.01 12.17 15.02
C GLY A 70 -8.34 11.26 16.21
N VAL A 71 -8.18 9.94 16.08
CA VAL A 71 -8.46 8.94 17.14
C VAL A 71 -7.34 7.92 17.16
N PRO A 72 -6.82 7.44 18.32
CA PRO A 72 -7.12 7.91 19.67
C PRO A 72 -6.38 9.22 20.02
N VAL A 73 -5.36 9.58 19.22
CA VAL A 73 -4.54 10.79 19.41
C VAL A 73 -4.88 11.82 18.32
N GLN A 74 -5.03 13.09 18.69
CA GLN A 74 -5.18 14.18 17.72
C GLN A 74 -3.95 14.22 16.79
N GLY A 75 -4.17 14.24 15.48
CA GLY A 75 -3.11 14.25 14.48
C GLY A 75 -2.66 12.86 13.99
N ALA A 76 -3.24 11.77 14.50
CA ALA A 76 -3.01 10.43 13.97
C ALA A 76 -4.16 10.00 13.03
N ASP A 77 -3.80 9.57 11.82
CA ASP A 77 -4.70 9.02 10.81
C ASP A 77 -4.54 7.49 10.76
N PHE A 78 -5.65 6.76 10.78
CA PHE A 78 -5.67 5.29 10.74
C PHE A 78 -6.36 4.83 9.47
N SER A 79 -5.76 3.91 8.73
CA SER A 79 -6.39 3.26 7.58
C SER A 79 -6.27 1.75 7.66
N GLY A 80 -7.16 1.05 6.96
CA GLY A 80 -7.11 -0.40 6.88
C GLY A 80 -8.32 -0.93 6.14
N CYS A 81 -8.70 -2.17 6.43
CA CYS A 81 -9.92 -2.76 5.90
C CYS A 81 -11.03 -2.80 6.94
N TRP A 82 -12.27 -2.83 6.48
CA TRP A 82 -13.42 -3.05 7.35
C TRP A 82 -14.19 -4.28 6.89
N GLN A 83 -14.46 -5.17 7.83
CA GLN A 83 -15.08 -6.48 7.60
C GLN A 83 -16.32 -6.62 8.47
N ARG A 84 -17.25 -7.50 8.06
CA ARG A 84 -18.48 -7.77 8.81
C ARG A 84 -18.20 -8.87 9.83
N SER A 85 -18.60 -8.66 11.07
CA SER A 85 -18.71 -9.70 12.09
C SER A 85 -20.11 -9.59 12.68
N ASP A 86 -21.03 -10.48 12.32
CA ASP A 86 -22.42 -10.45 12.80
C ASP A 86 -23.15 -9.10 12.57
N ASP A 87 -23.46 -8.35 13.63
CA ASP A 87 -24.08 -7.02 13.63
C ASP A 87 -23.09 -5.85 13.77
N ILE A 88 -21.80 -6.17 13.91
CA ILE A 88 -20.70 -5.21 14.05
C ILE A 88 -19.83 -5.17 12.78
N VAL A 89 -19.19 -4.03 12.57
CA VAL A 89 -18.11 -3.86 11.60
C VAL A 89 -16.80 -3.87 12.38
N VAL A 90 -15.89 -4.74 12.03
CA VAL A 90 -14.53 -4.76 12.58
C VAL A 90 -13.63 -4.02 11.62
N LEU A 91 -12.89 -3.03 12.12
CA LEU A 91 -11.81 -2.41 11.39
C LEU A 91 -10.59 -3.32 11.51
N VAL A 92 -10.40 -4.14 10.48
CA VAL A 92 -9.36 -5.17 10.39
C VAL A 92 -8.16 -4.60 9.64
N GLU A 93 -7.03 -4.58 10.31
CA GLU A 93 -5.74 -4.28 9.70
C GLU A 93 -5.30 -5.43 8.78
N GLY A 94 -4.59 -5.12 7.70
CA GLY A 94 -4.26 -6.08 6.63
C GLY A 94 -3.39 -7.28 7.05
N ALA A 95 -3.37 -8.31 6.21
CA ALA A 95 -2.68 -9.59 6.44
C ALA A 95 -1.19 -9.43 6.76
N ALA A 96 -0.69 -10.23 7.70
CA ALA A 96 0.70 -10.21 8.18
C ALA A 96 1.73 -10.32 7.04
N ILE A 97 2.87 -9.65 7.19
CA ILE A 97 4.04 -9.94 6.34
C ILE A 97 4.71 -11.16 6.95
N ASP A 98 4.80 -12.23 6.16
CA ASP A 98 5.54 -13.43 6.54
C ASP A 98 7.03 -13.12 6.80
N GLY A 99 7.71 -13.94 7.61
CA GLY A 99 9.15 -13.79 7.91
C GLY A 99 9.42 -12.87 9.11
N GLU A 100 10.48 -12.05 9.04
CA GLU A 100 10.91 -11.17 10.15
C GLU A 100 10.07 -9.87 10.29
N GLY A 101 8.93 -9.77 9.62
CA GLY A 101 8.07 -8.59 9.64
C GLY A 101 8.49 -7.48 8.65
N ILE A 102 9.43 -7.75 7.74
CA ILE A 102 9.75 -6.89 6.60
C ILE A 102 9.80 -7.71 5.31
N LYS A 103 9.48 -7.10 4.18
CA LYS A 103 9.65 -7.68 2.84
C LYS A 103 10.08 -6.63 1.84
N ARG A 104 10.79 -7.05 0.80
CA ARG A 104 11.11 -6.17 -0.32
C ARG A 104 9.91 -6.06 -1.25
N ALA A 105 9.50 -4.84 -1.56
CA ALA A 105 8.63 -4.54 -2.68
C ALA A 105 9.49 -4.21 -3.91
N LEU A 106 9.24 -4.89 -5.03
CA LEU A 106 9.83 -4.52 -6.31
C LEU A 106 8.68 -4.21 -7.26
N PRO A 107 8.40 -2.92 -7.53
CA PRO A 107 7.31 -2.56 -8.41
C PRO A 107 7.66 -2.91 -9.86
N GLU A 108 6.64 -3.20 -10.66
CA GLU A 108 6.84 -3.50 -12.07
C GLU A 108 7.54 -2.33 -12.80
N PRO A 109 8.48 -2.63 -13.73
CA PRO A 109 9.12 -1.62 -14.55
C PRO A 109 8.10 -0.74 -15.28
N LEU A 110 8.46 0.51 -15.54
CA LEU A 110 7.66 1.37 -16.41
C LEU A 110 7.66 0.81 -17.84
N THR A 111 6.49 0.88 -18.47
CA THR A 111 6.23 0.29 -19.79
C THR A 111 5.83 1.36 -20.82
N GLN A 112 5.83 0.99 -22.09
CA GLN A 112 5.30 1.87 -23.15
C GLN A 112 3.80 2.16 -22.99
N ALA A 113 3.05 1.29 -22.31
CA ALA A 113 1.65 1.53 -22.01
C ALA A 113 1.49 2.67 -20.98
N ASP A 114 2.34 2.69 -19.94
CA ASP A 114 2.39 3.79 -18.97
C ASP A 114 2.68 5.12 -19.68
N LEU A 115 3.67 5.16 -20.57
CA LEU A 115 3.98 6.36 -21.37
C LEU A 115 2.80 6.81 -22.24
N LYS A 116 2.16 5.88 -22.94
CA LYS A 116 1.02 6.19 -23.81
C LYS A 116 -0.14 6.82 -23.04
N ALA A 117 -0.36 6.40 -21.79
CA ALA A 117 -1.43 6.92 -20.95
C ALA A 117 -1.24 8.40 -20.54
N VAL A 118 0.01 8.87 -20.48
CA VAL A 118 0.36 10.23 -20.03
C VAL A 118 0.91 11.11 -21.16
N ARG A 119 0.85 10.63 -22.41
CA ARG A 119 1.48 11.31 -23.54
C ARG A 119 0.78 12.62 -23.86
N THR A 120 1.53 13.71 -23.88
CA THR A 120 1.11 15.05 -24.29
C THR A 120 2.18 15.68 -25.19
N ASP A 121 1.91 16.87 -25.72
CA ASP A 121 2.93 17.64 -26.45
C ASP A 121 4.17 17.84 -25.58
N GLY A 122 5.34 17.45 -26.10
CA GLY A 122 6.63 17.54 -25.40
C GLY A 122 7.02 16.33 -24.53
N ILE A 123 6.17 15.30 -24.44
CA ILE A 123 6.44 14.06 -23.68
C ILE A 123 6.49 12.88 -24.65
N ASP A 124 7.68 12.45 -25.06
CA ASP A 124 7.90 11.37 -26.02
C ASP A 124 8.61 10.15 -25.42
N THR A 125 9.21 10.29 -24.24
CA THR A 125 9.96 9.23 -23.57
C THR A 125 9.48 9.01 -22.13
N LEU A 126 9.75 7.82 -21.59
CA LEU A 126 9.50 7.51 -20.18
C LEU A 126 10.28 8.44 -19.25
N GLU A 127 11.51 8.80 -19.63
CA GLU A 127 12.36 9.71 -18.85
C GLU A 127 11.76 11.11 -18.79
N GLN A 128 11.32 11.67 -19.92
CA GLN A 128 10.63 12.96 -19.94
C GLN A 128 9.34 12.94 -19.11
N ALA A 129 8.56 11.85 -19.19
CA ALA A 129 7.34 11.71 -18.41
C ALA A 129 7.61 11.63 -16.89
N VAL A 130 8.71 10.97 -16.49
CA VAL A 130 9.15 10.93 -15.09
C VAL A 130 9.67 12.29 -14.63
N ASP A 131 10.50 12.95 -15.43
CA ASP A 131 11.05 14.29 -15.12
C ASP A 131 9.94 15.35 -15.01
N ALA A 132 8.86 15.20 -15.79
CA ALA A 132 7.67 16.03 -15.71
C ALA A 132 6.73 15.65 -14.53
N GLY A 133 7.06 14.62 -13.75
CA GLY A 133 6.24 14.15 -12.62
C GLY A 133 4.97 13.41 -13.02
N LEU A 134 4.82 13.04 -14.30
CA LEU A 134 3.65 12.32 -14.82
C LEU A 134 3.71 10.82 -14.54
N LEU A 135 4.92 10.28 -14.37
CA LEU A 135 5.17 8.89 -13.98
C LEU A 135 6.01 8.83 -12.69
N PRO A 136 5.80 7.80 -11.84
CA PRO A 136 6.45 7.73 -10.54
C PRO A 136 7.94 7.40 -10.66
N LEU A 137 8.79 8.36 -10.28
CA LEU A 137 10.24 8.24 -10.22
C LEU A 137 10.73 7.01 -9.44
N GLY A 138 10.01 6.65 -8.37
CA GLY A 138 10.30 5.45 -7.57
C GLY A 138 10.26 4.14 -8.38
N ARG A 139 9.32 3.98 -9.32
CA ARG A 139 9.26 2.78 -10.19
C ARG A 139 10.48 2.70 -11.11
N GLN A 140 10.94 3.85 -11.63
CA GLN A 140 12.14 3.92 -12.45
C GLN A 140 13.38 3.54 -11.62
N TRP A 141 13.59 4.17 -10.46
CA TRP A 141 14.76 3.92 -9.63
C TRP A 141 14.81 2.51 -9.05
N ALA A 142 13.67 1.92 -8.69
CA ALA A 142 13.63 0.55 -8.16
C ALA A 142 14.08 -0.50 -9.19
N ASN A 143 13.92 -0.19 -10.48
CA ASN A 143 14.31 -1.08 -11.58
C ASN A 143 15.68 -0.73 -12.19
N GLN A 144 16.18 0.49 -11.98
CA GLN A 144 17.45 0.95 -12.50
C GLN A 144 18.64 0.42 -11.68
N LEU A 145 19.67 -0.07 -12.40
CA LEU A 145 20.95 -0.42 -11.79
C LEU A 145 21.69 0.82 -11.33
N ARG A 146 22.29 0.72 -10.15
CA ARG A 146 23.16 1.76 -9.60
C ARG A 146 24.45 1.87 -10.43
N ARG A 147 24.80 3.08 -10.85
CA ARG A 147 26.12 3.38 -11.42
C ARG A 147 27.12 3.75 -10.32
N ALA A 148 28.40 3.71 -10.66
CA ALA A 148 29.47 4.05 -9.74
C ALA A 148 29.31 5.48 -9.20
N GLY A 149 29.32 5.63 -7.88
CA GLY A 149 29.17 6.92 -7.19
C GLY A 149 27.72 7.40 -7.02
N GLU A 150 26.72 6.67 -7.52
CA GLU A 150 25.33 7.01 -7.27
C GLU A 150 24.87 6.58 -5.87
N THR A 151 24.04 7.43 -5.26
CA THR A 151 23.32 7.17 -4.01
C THR A 151 22.44 5.94 -4.13
N VAL A 152 22.48 5.08 -3.11
CA VAL A 152 21.44 4.06 -2.87
C VAL A 152 20.37 4.67 -1.98
N ARG A 153 19.11 4.52 -2.38
CA ARG A 153 17.95 4.90 -1.59
C ARG A 153 17.29 3.66 -1.02
N VAL A 154 16.86 3.75 0.24
CA VAL A 154 15.97 2.76 0.84
C VAL A 154 14.75 3.51 1.31
N SER A 155 13.57 3.07 0.87
CA SER A 155 12.28 3.55 1.34
C SER A 155 11.63 2.44 2.13
N VAL A 156 11.32 2.71 3.39
CA VAL A 156 10.62 1.81 4.28
C VAL A 156 9.23 2.39 4.53
N TYR A 157 8.19 1.58 4.40
CA TYR A 157 6.82 2.03 4.65
C TYR A 157 5.94 0.88 5.13
N GLU A 158 4.91 1.22 5.91
CA GLU A 158 3.87 0.28 6.28
C GLU A 158 2.72 0.45 5.27
N PRO A 159 2.48 -0.52 4.36
CA PRO A 159 1.51 -0.35 3.27
C PRO A 159 0.03 -0.46 3.70
N ARG A 160 -0.26 -0.90 4.92
CA ARG A 160 -1.59 -1.32 5.39
C ARG A 160 -2.25 -0.29 6.30
N VAL A 161 -1.50 0.17 7.30
CA VAL A 161 -1.87 1.13 8.33
C VAL A 161 -1.20 2.48 8.13
N GLY A 162 -0.23 2.60 7.20
CA GLY A 162 0.41 3.87 6.87
C GLY A 162 1.22 4.46 8.04
N LEU A 163 1.66 3.60 8.97
CA LEU A 163 2.40 4.03 10.13
C LEU A 163 3.76 4.57 9.71
N ALA A 164 4.10 5.71 10.31
CA ALA A 164 5.42 6.29 10.17
C ALA A 164 6.47 5.31 10.71
N VAL A 165 7.60 5.23 10.01
CA VAL A 165 8.75 4.42 10.46
C VAL A 165 9.47 5.12 11.63
N GLY A 166 9.22 6.42 11.80
CA GLY A 166 9.71 7.20 12.93
C GLY A 166 11.23 7.32 12.93
N ASP A 167 11.84 7.12 14.09
CA ASP A 167 13.29 7.24 14.28
C ASP A 167 14.09 6.00 13.81
N ALA A 168 13.45 5.10 13.06
CA ALA A 168 14.09 3.93 12.50
C ALA A 168 15.34 4.28 11.70
N LYS A 169 16.25 3.31 11.63
CA LYS A 169 17.50 3.45 10.86
C LYS A 169 17.48 2.47 9.69
N GLY A 170 17.73 3.00 8.50
CA GLY A 170 18.02 2.19 7.33
C GLY A 170 19.45 1.66 7.43
N MET A 171 19.65 0.42 7.02
CA MET A 171 20.96 -0.22 7.06
C MET A 171 21.26 -0.90 5.72
N LEU A 172 22.53 -0.88 5.32
CA LEU A 172 23.03 -1.68 4.19
C LEU A 172 24.16 -2.57 4.67
N ARG A 173 24.13 -3.84 4.27
CA ARG A 173 25.28 -4.74 4.37
C ARG A 173 25.93 -4.86 3.00
N LEU A 174 27.24 -4.64 2.97
CA LEU A 174 28.05 -4.74 1.76
C LEU A 174 28.67 -6.13 1.62
N ALA A 175 29.13 -6.46 0.42
CA ALA A 175 29.77 -7.74 0.12
C ALA A 175 31.08 -8.00 0.90
N ASP A 176 31.76 -6.94 1.36
CA ASP A 176 32.94 -7.04 2.22
C ASP A 176 32.60 -7.24 3.71
N GLY A 177 31.31 -7.35 4.04
CA GLY A 177 30.81 -7.52 5.40
C GLY A 177 30.55 -6.20 6.14
N THR A 178 30.93 -5.05 5.58
CA THR A 178 30.68 -3.74 6.18
C THR A 178 29.18 -3.48 6.32
N VAL A 179 28.77 -2.96 7.48
CA VAL A 179 27.41 -2.49 7.73
C VAL A 179 27.42 -0.98 7.86
N ILE A 180 26.58 -0.32 7.08
CA ILE A 180 26.40 1.14 7.11
C ILE A 180 24.99 1.41 7.60
N GLU A 181 24.87 2.31 8.56
CA GLU A 181 23.59 2.76 9.12
C GLU A 181 23.34 4.22 8.71
N GLN A 182 22.08 4.54 8.44
CA GLN A 182 21.66 5.86 7.98
C GLN A 182 20.40 6.29 8.75
N ALA A 183 20.42 7.53 9.24
CA ALA A 183 19.24 8.20 9.78
C ALA A 183 18.28 8.60 8.65
N PRO A 184 16.97 8.72 8.92
CA PRO A 184 16.01 9.11 7.90
C PRO A 184 16.32 10.51 7.37
N THR A 185 16.00 10.73 6.11
CA THR A 185 16.13 12.04 5.46
C THR A 185 15.20 13.04 6.16
N PRO A 186 15.69 14.23 6.55
CA PRO A 186 14.86 15.22 7.24
C PRO A 186 13.60 15.57 6.45
N GLY A 187 12.43 15.41 7.07
CA GLY A 187 11.13 15.69 6.45
C GLY A 187 10.59 14.58 5.55
N GLU A 188 11.33 13.49 5.35
CA GLU A 188 10.91 12.33 4.54
C GLU A 188 10.92 11.06 5.40
N ASP A 189 9.78 10.76 6.01
CA ASP A 189 9.65 9.56 6.85
C ASP A 189 9.92 8.27 6.05
N GLY A 190 10.67 7.37 6.68
CA GLY A 190 11.07 6.09 6.07
C GLY A 190 12.02 6.19 4.88
N GLN A 191 12.52 7.38 4.50
CA GLN A 191 13.50 7.52 3.42
C GLN A 191 14.92 7.58 3.95
N PHE A 192 15.82 6.80 3.36
CA PHE A 192 17.23 6.73 3.76
C PHE A 192 18.13 6.85 2.53
N GLU A 193 19.00 7.87 2.52
CA GLU A 193 19.95 8.10 1.43
C GLU A 193 21.38 7.73 1.82
N PHE A 194 21.96 6.74 1.14
CA PHE A 194 23.34 6.28 1.33
C PHE A 194 24.24 6.88 0.25
N ALA A 195 24.54 8.18 0.37
CA ALA A 195 25.33 8.92 -0.62
C ALA A 195 26.84 8.60 -0.54
N SER A 196 27.36 8.21 0.63
CA SER A 196 28.79 7.98 0.87
C SER A 196 29.28 6.56 0.53
N LEU A 197 28.52 5.80 -0.25
CA LEU A 197 28.91 4.43 -0.61
C LEU A 197 30.11 4.41 -1.55
N PRO A 198 31.08 3.49 -1.34
CA PRO A 198 32.14 3.26 -2.31
C PRO A 198 31.59 3.02 -3.72
N ALA A 199 32.29 3.54 -4.73
CA ALA A 199 31.87 3.52 -6.12
C ALA A 199 31.51 2.11 -6.65
N ARG A 200 32.13 1.07 -6.09
CA ARG A 200 31.89 -0.34 -6.45
C ARG A 200 31.31 -1.18 -5.32
N ALA A 201 30.76 -0.55 -4.28
CA ALA A 201 30.09 -1.26 -3.21
C ALA A 201 28.93 -2.11 -3.77
N VAL A 202 28.91 -3.39 -3.42
CA VAL A 202 27.83 -4.31 -3.74
C VAL A 202 27.02 -4.52 -2.47
N VAL A 203 25.72 -4.22 -2.53
CA VAL A 203 24.79 -4.45 -1.42
C VAL A 203 24.34 -5.91 -1.44
N THR A 204 24.47 -6.60 -0.30
CA THR A 204 24.09 -8.02 -0.14
C THR A 204 22.92 -8.20 0.83
N ALA A 205 22.64 -7.20 1.68
CA ALA A 205 21.41 -7.16 2.46
C ALA A 205 20.97 -5.72 2.75
N ILE A 206 19.66 -5.52 2.90
CA ILE A 206 19.04 -4.28 3.36
C ILE A 206 18.45 -4.55 4.74
N GLY A 207 18.76 -3.70 5.70
CA GLY A 207 18.27 -3.83 7.06
C GLY A 207 17.45 -2.63 7.50
N VAL A 208 16.59 -2.85 8.49
CA VAL A 208 15.87 -1.78 9.18
C VAL A 208 15.95 -2.03 10.67
N ARG A 209 16.38 -1.02 11.42
CA ARG A 209 16.42 -1.04 12.89
C ARG A 209 15.33 -0.13 13.41
N PHE A 210 14.29 -0.73 13.97
CA PHE A 210 13.14 -0.03 14.52
C PHE A 210 13.41 0.41 15.97
N PRO A 211 12.97 1.60 16.38
CA PRO A 211 13.22 2.11 17.73
C PRO A 211 12.51 1.29 18.83
N GLU A 212 11.42 0.59 18.50
CA GLU A 212 10.69 -0.29 19.42
C GLU A 212 11.44 -1.59 19.74
N GLN A 213 12.34 -2.00 18.84
CA GLN A 213 13.19 -3.19 18.99
C GLN A 213 14.63 -2.90 18.54
N PRO A 214 15.35 -2.00 19.24
CA PRO A 214 16.64 -1.49 18.78
C PRO A 214 17.73 -2.58 18.72
N ASP A 215 17.60 -3.62 19.54
CA ASP A 215 18.54 -4.74 19.62
C ASP A 215 18.26 -5.85 18.58
N GLN A 216 17.19 -5.72 17.78
CA GLN A 216 16.80 -6.72 16.80
C GLN A 216 16.58 -6.11 15.40
N PRO A 217 17.65 -5.67 14.70
CA PRO A 217 17.52 -5.22 13.32
C PRO A 217 16.99 -6.32 12.42
N ARG A 218 16.06 -5.98 11.53
CA ARG A 218 15.50 -6.90 10.54
C ARG A 218 16.30 -6.85 9.26
N TRP A 219 16.52 -8.00 8.61
CA TRP A 219 17.37 -8.07 7.41
C TRP A 219 16.70 -8.78 6.24
N LEU A 220 16.87 -8.20 5.05
CA LEU A 220 16.49 -8.80 3.79
C LEU A 220 17.74 -9.04 2.95
N THR A 221 18.02 -10.30 2.66
CA THR A 221 19.11 -10.66 1.74
C THR A 221 18.72 -10.28 0.32
N VAL A 222 19.64 -9.65 -0.41
CA VAL A 222 19.46 -9.27 -1.80
C VAL A 222 20.54 -9.93 -2.65
N SER A 223 20.11 -10.67 -3.66
CA SER A 223 20.98 -11.40 -4.59
C SER A 223 21.00 -10.79 -6.00
N ASP A 224 20.16 -9.78 -6.26
CA ASP A 224 20.12 -9.08 -7.54
C ASP A 224 21.17 -7.97 -7.60
N PRO A 225 21.51 -7.47 -8.81
CA PRO A 225 22.41 -6.35 -8.96
C PRO A 225 21.92 -5.11 -8.20
N THR A 226 22.84 -4.37 -7.57
CA THR A 226 22.49 -3.22 -6.73
C THR A 226 21.64 -2.20 -7.49
N LYS A 227 20.43 -1.94 -6.99
CA LYS A 227 19.47 -0.98 -7.53
C LYS A 227 19.71 0.42 -6.96
N ARG A 228 19.15 1.46 -7.62
CA ARG A 228 19.17 2.84 -7.09
C ARG A 228 18.20 3.03 -5.94
N LEU A 229 17.12 2.27 -5.89
CA LEU A 229 16.10 2.31 -4.84
C LEU A 229 15.71 0.89 -4.41
N TYR A 230 15.63 0.67 -3.10
CA TYR A 230 14.95 -0.47 -2.51
C TYR A 230 13.69 0.00 -1.79
N LEU A 231 12.56 -0.60 -2.11
CA LEU A 231 11.31 -0.40 -1.40
C LEU A 231 11.12 -1.56 -0.42
N ILE A 232 10.92 -1.25 0.86
CA ILE A 232 10.75 -2.22 1.94
C ILE A 232 9.39 -1.96 2.58
N GLU A 233 8.54 -2.98 2.56
CA GLU A 233 7.30 -3.00 3.33
C GLU A 233 7.61 -3.61 4.69
N PHE A 234 7.06 -3.03 5.77
CA PHE A 234 7.13 -3.62 7.10
C PHE A 234 5.75 -3.87 7.71
N ASP A 235 5.73 -4.68 8.76
CA ASP A 235 4.56 -5.03 9.55
C ASP A 235 4.72 -4.49 10.96
N ALA A 236 4.08 -3.36 11.24
CA ALA A 236 4.14 -2.76 12.56
C ALA A 236 3.69 -3.72 13.69
N ARG A 237 2.78 -4.67 13.40
CA ARG A 237 2.30 -5.67 14.38
C ARG A 237 3.35 -6.71 14.69
N ALA A 238 4.00 -7.26 13.67
CA ALA A 238 5.11 -8.21 13.85
C ALA A 238 6.28 -7.59 14.65
N LEU A 239 6.39 -6.27 14.60
CA LEU A 239 7.42 -5.51 15.31
C LEU A 239 6.97 -4.99 16.68
N GLY A 240 5.76 -5.35 17.14
CA GLY A 240 5.26 -4.93 18.45
C GLY A 240 5.02 -3.43 18.58
N ALA A 241 4.97 -2.69 17.46
CA ALA A 241 4.69 -1.26 17.42
C ALA A 241 3.18 -0.95 17.58
N VAL A 242 2.37 -1.92 18.02
CA VAL A 242 0.91 -1.85 18.10
C VAL A 242 0.45 -1.92 19.56
N GLN A 243 0.62 -0.83 20.29
CA GLN A 243 -0.19 -0.63 21.49
C GLN A 243 -1.59 -0.18 21.04
N GLY A 244 -2.51 -1.10 20.71
CA GLY A 244 -3.86 -0.68 20.27
C GLY A 244 -4.95 -1.75 20.13
N GLY A 245 -4.69 -2.93 19.56
CA GLY A 245 -5.78 -3.87 19.20
C GLY A 245 -6.71 -3.35 18.08
N PHE A 246 -7.69 -4.15 17.66
CA PHE A 246 -8.63 -3.77 16.59
C PHE A 246 -9.71 -2.80 17.08
N ILE A 247 -10.17 -1.90 16.20
CA ILE A 247 -11.32 -1.03 16.48
C ILE A 247 -12.60 -1.73 15.99
N THR A 248 -13.59 -1.87 16.87
CA THR A 248 -14.93 -2.40 16.53
C THR A 248 -15.94 -1.27 16.46
N LEU A 249 -16.80 -1.28 15.43
CA LEU A 249 -17.89 -0.33 15.23
C LEU A 249 -19.26 -1.02 15.22
N SER A 250 -20.14 -0.66 16.15
CA SER A 250 -21.53 -1.11 16.23
C SER A 250 -22.49 -0.18 15.49
N ARG A 251 -23.33 -0.71 14.60
CA ARG A 251 -24.35 0.07 13.88
C ARG A 251 -25.60 0.27 14.73
N ARG A 252 -26.09 1.50 14.83
CA ARG A 252 -27.35 1.84 15.49
C ARG A 252 -28.51 1.98 14.50
N ALA A 253 -29.73 1.90 15.03
CA ALA A 253 -30.97 2.01 14.25
C ALA A 253 -31.10 3.34 13.48
N ASP A 254 -30.46 4.41 13.95
CA ASP A 254 -30.44 5.73 13.32
C ASP A 254 -29.36 5.90 12.23
N GLY A 255 -28.64 4.82 11.90
CA GLY A 255 -27.57 4.83 10.90
C GLY A 255 -26.22 5.35 11.41
N SER A 256 -26.09 5.67 12.70
CA SER A 256 -24.79 6.01 13.33
C SER A 256 -23.97 4.76 13.66
N LEU A 257 -22.65 4.92 13.74
CA LEU A 257 -21.69 3.89 14.16
C LEU A 257 -21.11 4.27 15.53
N THR A 258 -20.90 3.31 16.43
CA THR A 258 -20.29 3.54 17.76
C THR A 258 -19.07 2.66 17.94
N SER A 259 -17.94 3.23 18.39
CA SER A 259 -16.70 2.50 18.68
C SER A 259 -16.66 1.97 20.12
N ASP A 260 -16.13 0.75 20.30
CA ASP A 260 -15.97 0.09 21.60
C ASP A 260 -14.66 0.41 22.34
N PHE A 261 -13.84 1.34 21.82
CA PHE A 261 -12.62 1.82 22.52
C PHE A 261 -12.96 2.57 23.83
N PRO A 262 -12.02 2.71 24.79
CA PRO A 262 -12.21 3.48 26.04
C PRO A 262 -12.75 4.90 25.85
N ASP A 263 -12.58 5.47 24.65
CA ASP A 263 -13.05 6.81 24.25
C ASP A 263 -14.39 6.79 23.47
N ALA A 264 -15.21 5.73 23.62
CA ALA A 264 -16.61 5.54 23.17
C ALA A 264 -17.13 6.54 22.11
N THR A 265 -16.50 6.57 20.94
CA THR A 265 -16.78 7.60 19.92
C THR A 265 -17.98 7.18 19.07
N ARG A 266 -18.90 8.12 18.79
CA ARG A 266 -20.05 7.91 17.89
C ARG A 266 -19.82 8.68 16.59
N PHE A 267 -20.04 8.04 15.44
CA PHE A 267 -19.92 8.62 14.11
C PHE A 267 -21.29 8.69 13.43
N LYS A 268 -21.67 9.85 12.90
CA LYS A 268 -22.89 10.05 12.11
C LYS A 268 -22.54 10.34 10.67
N ARG A 269 -23.26 9.74 9.72
CA ARG A 269 -23.04 9.97 8.30
C ARG A 269 -23.23 11.46 7.98
N ALA A 270 -22.29 12.04 7.23
CA ALA A 270 -22.40 13.40 6.73
C ALA A 270 -23.63 13.49 5.78
N PRO A 271 -24.32 14.65 5.72
CA PRO A 271 -25.46 14.85 4.83
C PRO A 271 -25.14 14.54 3.37
#